data_AF-A0A178D793-F1
#
_entry.id   AF-A0A178D793-F1
#
_cell.length_a   1.000
_cell.length_b   1.000
_cell.length_c   1.000
_cell.angle_alpha   90.00
_cell.angle_beta   90.00
_cell.angle_gamma   90.00
#
_symmetry.space_group_name_H-M   'P 1'
#
loop_
_entity.id
_entity.type
_entity.pdbx_description
1 polymer ?
#
loop_
_entity_poly.entity_id
_entity_poly.type
_entity_poly.pdbx_seq_one_letter_code
_entity_poly.pdbx_strand_id
1 'polypeptide(L)'
;MDPKWFPPPDRPFQSGGPSVIGAGVIGIASLCFSPGHFRKITSISAILCILANLRLHTAGRPEEDYLNAINICLILIRCIDFEVLHIAEQTFCREKSDGTFETADDIEKMTLWQKFQWSVSLLTTMRGIGWNWRVKNVDKVPKHLSRR
;
A
#
# COMPACT_ATOMS: atom_id res chain seq x y z
N MET A 1 -3.25 -13.39 32.77
CA MET A 1 -2.66 -13.28 31.42
C MET A 1 -1.18 -13.61 31.52
N ASP A 2 -0.60 -14.29 30.54
CA ASP A 2 0.80 -14.72 30.60
C ASP A 2 1.74 -13.51 30.35
N PRO A 3 2.62 -13.15 31.30
CA PRO A 3 3.42 -11.93 31.26
C PRO A 3 4.40 -11.87 30.08
N LYS A 4 4.72 -13.00 29.43
CA LYS A 4 5.56 -13.01 28.22
C LYS A 4 4.95 -12.30 27.02
N TRP A 5 3.61 -12.11 27.03
CA TRP A 5 2.89 -11.40 25.98
C TRP A 5 2.86 -9.90 26.19
N PHE A 6 3.28 -9.42 27.36
CA PHE A 6 3.32 -8.01 27.70
C PHE A 6 4.77 -7.55 27.77
N PRO A 7 5.09 -6.41 27.18
CA PRO A 7 6.43 -5.89 27.30
C PRO A 7 6.77 -5.53 28.76
N PRO A 8 8.05 -5.63 29.16
CA PRO A 8 8.48 -5.23 30.50
C PRO A 8 8.11 -3.76 30.78
N PRO A 9 7.64 -3.43 31.98
CA PRO A 9 7.25 -2.06 32.33
C PRO A 9 8.41 -1.06 32.23
N ASP A 10 9.66 -1.53 32.38
CA ASP A 10 10.86 -0.70 32.44
C ASP A 10 11.57 -0.51 31.08
N ARG A 11 10.95 -0.95 29.98
CA ARG A 11 11.56 -0.83 28.65
C ARG A 11 11.67 0.63 28.22
N PRO A 12 12.73 1.00 27.47
CA PRO A 12 12.82 2.34 26.89
C PRO A 12 11.69 2.54 25.86
N PHE A 13 11.10 3.73 25.87
CA PHE A 13 10.14 4.13 24.85
C PHE A 13 10.82 4.23 23.49
N GLN A 14 10.18 3.65 22.48
CA GLN A 14 10.62 3.71 21.10
C GLN A 14 9.41 4.00 20.22
N SER A 15 9.42 5.13 19.51
CA SER A 15 8.30 5.48 18.63
C SER A 15 8.21 4.49 17.46
N GLY A 16 6.98 4.07 17.15
CA GLY A 16 6.66 3.24 15.98
C GLY A 16 6.53 4.03 14.68
N GLY A 17 6.61 5.37 14.70
CA GLY A 17 6.48 6.22 13.52
C GLY A 17 7.45 5.87 12.37
N PRO A 18 8.75 5.65 12.64
CA PRO A 18 9.70 5.21 11.61
C PRO A 18 9.31 3.87 10.95
N SER A 19 8.68 2.96 11.69
CA SER A 19 8.19 1.67 11.17
C SER A 19 7.04 1.87 10.19
N VAL A 20 6.14 2.82 10.46
CA VAL A 20 5.04 3.19 9.53
C VAL A 20 5.63 3.74 8.22
N ILE A 21 6.58 4.66 8.32
CA ILE A 21 7.27 5.24 7.15
C ILE A 21 7.97 4.14 6.37
N GLY A 22 8.71 3.26 7.05
CA GLY A 22 9.42 2.13 6.43
C GLY A 22 8.46 1.19 5.68
N ALA A 23 7.33 0.84 6.29
CA ALA A 23 6.31 0.02 5.62
C ALA A 23 5.75 0.70 4.36
N GLY A 24 5.49 2.01 4.42
CA GLY A 24 5.04 2.79 3.28
C GLY A 24 6.06 2.83 2.14
N VAL A 25 7.34 3.07 2.47
CA VAL A 25 8.45 3.05 1.49
C VAL A 25 8.58 1.68 0.83
N ILE A 26 8.48 0.60 1.61
CA ILE A 26 8.51 -0.77 1.06
C ILE A 26 7.36 -0.98 0.07
N GLY A 27 6.14 -0.58 0.41
CA GLY A 27 4.98 -0.71 -0.48
C GLY A 27 5.06 0.14 -1.75
N ILE A 28 5.70 1.32 -1.69
CA ILE A 28 5.95 2.15 -2.89
C ILE A 28 7.05 1.52 -3.74
N ALA A 29 8.16 1.13 -3.11
CA ALA A 29 9.32 0.58 -3.80
C ALA A 29 8.99 -0.75 -4.47
N SER A 30 8.18 -1.61 -3.84
CA SER A 30 7.73 -2.87 -4.42
C SER A 30 7.00 -2.65 -5.73
N LEU A 31 6.11 -1.66 -5.80
CA LEU A 31 5.35 -1.31 -7.01
C LEU A 31 6.21 -0.74 -8.16
N CYS A 32 7.45 -0.32 -7.88
CA CYS A 32 8.40 0.06 -8.94
C CYS A 32 9.00 -1.14 -9.66
N PHE A 33 8.92 -2.36 -9.07
CA PHE A 33 9.38 -3.58 -9.72
C PHE A 33 8.28 -4.20 -10.60
N SER A 34 8.70 -4.91 -11.64
CA SER A 34 7.81 -5.63 -12.53
C SER A 34 6.93 -6.63 -11.76
N PRO A 35 5.68 -6.84 -12.21
CA PRO A 35 4.78 -7.80 -11.59
C PRO A 35 5.38 -9.21 -11.63
N GLY A 36 5.49 -9.85 -10.47
CA GLY A 36 6.07 -11.19 -10.37
C GLY A 36 6.15 -11.71 -8.94
N HIS A 37 6.55 -12.96 -8.79
CA HIS A 37 6.70 -13.61 -7.48
C HIS A 37 7.70 -12.89 -6.58
N PHE A 38 8.78 -12.34 -7.17
CA PHE A 38 9.80 -11.60 -6.45
C PHE A 38 9.22 -10.37 -5.72
N ARG A 39 8.38 -9.58 -6.41
CA ARG A 39 7.72 -8.41 -5.84
C ARG A 39 6.87 -8.79 -4.62
N LYS A 40 6.00 -9.79 -4.79
CA LYS A 40 5.06 -10.26 -3.74
C LYS A 40 5.78 -10.78 -2.49
N ILE A 41 6.82 -11.60 -2.70
CA ILE A 41 7.52 -12.25 -1.57
C ILE A 41 8.30 -11.20 -0.78
N THR A 42 8.99 -10.29 -1.45
CA THR A 42 9.83 -9.29 -0.79
C THR A 42 9.01 -8.26 -0.01
N SER A 43 7.97 -7.69 -0.60
CA SER A 43 7.12 -6.67 0.03
C SER A 43 6.38 -7.20 1.26
N ILE A 44 5.67 -8.33 1.11
CA ILE A 44 4.84 -8.92 2.17
C ILE A 44 5.71 -9.40 3.32
N SER A 45 6.82 -10.09 3.02
CA SER A 45 7.72 -10.57 4.07
C SER A 45 8.34 -9.42 4.86
N ALA A 46 8.72 -8.34 4.18
CA ALA A 46 9.30 -7.17 4.85
C ALA A 46 8.27 -6.44 5.74
N ILE A 47 7.04 -6.26 5.28
CA ILE A 47 5.98 -5.61 6.08
C ILE A 47 5.55 -6.51 7.25
N LEU A 48 5.47 -7.83 7.07
CA LEU A 48 5.23 -8.78 8.16
C LEU A 48 6.35 -8.76 9.21
N CYS A 49 7.61 -8.61 8.77
CA CYS A 49 8.74 -8.45 9.67
C CYS A 49 8.62 -7.17 10.51
N ILE A 50 8.23 -6.04 9.88
CA ILE A 50 7.96 -4.78 10.59
C ILE A 50 6.82 -4.97 11.60
N LEU A 51 5.73 -5.64 11.21
CA LEU A 51 4.59 -5.88 12.10
C LEU A 51 4.96 -6.78 13.29
N ALA A 52 5.79 -7.81 13.06
CA ALA A 52 6.29 -8.68 14.12
C ALA A 52 7.17 -7.90 15.12
N ASN A 53 8.02 -7.00 14.61
CA ASN A 53 8.89 -6.16 15.43
C ASN A 53 8.18 -4.95 16.05
N LEU A 54 6.98 -4.58 15.59
CA LEU A 54 6.22 -3.45 16.13
C LEU A 54 5.92 -3.62 17.63
N ARG A 55 5.85 -4.87 18.11
CA ARG A 55 5.73 -5.20 19.54
C ARG A 55 6.89 -4.62 20.37
N LEU A 56 8.05 -4.44 19.75
CA LEU A 56 9.27 -3.85 20.31
C LEU A 56 9.32 -2.32 20.16
N HIS A 57 8.31 -1.68 19.58
CA HIS A 57 8.18 -0.24 19.45
C HIS A 57 6.88 0.27 20.09
N THR A 58 6.98 0.79 21.31
CA THR A 58 5.87 1.46 22.01
C THR A 58 6.34 2.83 22.48
N ALA A 59 5.61 3.86 22.09
CA ALA A 59 5.85 5.26 22.46
C ALA A 59 5.37 5.58 23.88
N GLY A 60 4.66 4.65 24.53
CA GLY A 60 4.07 4.86 25.86
C GLY A 60 2.76 5.66 25.83
N ARG A 61 2.30 5.98 24.63
CA ARG A 61 1.03 6.67 24.35
C ARG A 61 0.12 5.71 23.60
N PRO A 62 -0.94 5.17 24.25
CA PRO A 62 -1.81 4.16 23.65
C PRO A 62 -2.40 4.60 22.30
N GLU A 63 -2.72 5.87 22.15
CA GLU A 63 -3.26 6.46 20.92
C GLU A 63 -2.27 6.40 19.75
N GLU A 64 -1.00 6.72 20.00
CA GLU A 64 0.05 6.70 18.98
C GLU A 64 0.39 5.24 18.59
N ASP A 65 0.51 4.37 19.57
CA ASP A 65 0.83 2.95 19.36
C ASP A 65 -0.30 2.25 18.58
N TYR A 66 -1.55 2.56 18.89
CA TYR A 66 -2.72 2.06 18.17
C TYR A 66 -2.76 2.56 16.72
N LEU A 67 -2.56 3.87 16.50
CA LEU A 67 -2.55 4.46 15.15
C LEU A 67 -1.41 3.91 14.31
N ASN A 68 -0.21 3.73 14.88
CA ASN A 68 0.93 3.15 14.19
C ASN A 68 0.63 1.70 13.74
N ALA A 69 0.05 0.88 14.62
CA ALA A 69 -0.34 -0.48 14.31
C ALA A 69 -1.40 -0.54 13.20
N ILE A 70 -2.44 0.28 13.28
CA ILE A 70 -3.45 0.37 12.22
C ILE A 70 -2.82 0.76 10.89
N ASN A 71 -1.98 1.79 10.87
CA ASN A 71 -1.40 2.27 9.62
C ASN A 71 -0.53 1.19 8.95
N ILE A 72 0.28 0.46 9.71
CA ILE A 72 1.07 -0.66 9.16
C ILE A 72 0.15 -1.77 8.63
N CYS A 73 -0.92 -2.12 9.36
CA CYS A 73 -1.91 -3.09 8.89
C CYS A 73 -2.61 -2.64 7.59
N LEU A 74 -2.99 -1.36 7.49
CA LEU A 74 -3.60 -0.80 6.27
C LEU A 74 -2.63 -0.84 5.09
N ILE A 75 -1.35 -0.53 5.31
CA ILE A 75 -0.31 -0.65 4.28
C ILE A 75 -0.15 -2.11 3.84
N LEU A 76 -0.12 -3.06 4.76
CA LEU A 76 -0.06 -4.49 4.44
C LEU A 76 -1.25 -4.92 3.58
N ILE A 77 -2.48 -4.56 3.98
CA ILE A 77 -3.70 -4.90 3.24
C ILE A 77 -3.65 -4.30 1.83
N ARG A 78 -3.19 -3.06 1.67
CA ARG A 78 -3.00 -2.43 0.35
C ARG A 78 -1.99 -3.19 -0.50
N CYS A 79 -0.85 -3.58 0.06
CA CYS A 79 0.16 -4.35 -0.68
C CYS A 79 -0.38 -5.72 -1.11
N ILE A 80 -1.14 -6.41 -0.24
CA ILE A 80 -1.80 -7.67 -0.60
C ILE A 80 -2.79 -7.44 -1.75
N ASP A 81 -3.61 -6.40 -1.68
CA ASP A 81 -4.58 -6.08 -2.73
C ASP A 81 -3.90 -5.78 -4.08
N PHE A 82 -2.86 -4.95 -4.07
CA PHE A 82 -2.19 -4.48 -5.29
C PHE A 82 -1.21 -5.48 -5.91
N GLU A 83 -0.62 -6.36 -5.10
CA GLU A 83 0.43 -7.26 -5.59
C GLU A 83 -0.01 -8.72 -5.65
N VAL A 84 -0.92 -9.16 -4.77
CA VAL A 84 -1.36 -10.56 -4.71
C VAL A 84 -2.69 -10.74 -5.41
N LEU A 85 -3.69 -9.96 -5.01
CA LEU A 85 -5.06 -10.13 -5.51
C LEU A 85 -5.24 -9.56 -6.91
N HIS A 86 -4.51 -8.49 -7.22
CA HIS A 86 -4.60 -7.80 -8.50
C HIS A 86 -3.21 -7.61 -9.13
N ILE A 87 -3.19 -7.38 -10.43
CA ILE A 87 -2.04 -6.79 -11.12
C ILE A 87 -2.30 -5.29 -11.14
N ALA A 88 -1.56 -4.54 -10.33
CA ALA A 88 -1.85 -3.13 -10.11
C ALA A 88 -1.90 -2.33 -11.41
N GLU A 89 -0.98 -2.62 -12.33
CA GLU A 89 -0.82 -1.97 -13.63
C GLU A 89 -1.98 -2.20 -14.60
N GLN A 90 -2.64 -3.35 -14.50
CA GLN A 90 -3.76 -3.69 -15.38
C GLN A 90 -5.10 -3.31 -14.74
N THR A 91 -5.14 -3.37 -13.41
CA THR A 91 -6.38 -3.19 -12.68
C THR A 91 -6.61 -1.72 -12.39
N PHE A 92 -5.59 -0.96 -11.99
CA PHE A 92 -5.74 0.42 -11.53
C PHE A 92 -5.30 1.43 -12.60
N CYS A 93 -6.30 2.04 -13.23
CA CYS A 93 -6.09 3.11 -14.20
C CYS A 93 -6.52 4.44 -13.60
N ARG A 94 -5.69 5.48 -13.78
CA ARG A 94 -6.04 6.84 -13.44
C ARG A 94 -6.72 7.54 -14.61
N GLU A 95 -7.75 8.34 -14.32
CA GLU A 95 -8.30 9.28 -15.29
C GLU A 95 -7.40 10.53 -15.35
N LYS A 96 -6.94 10.86 -16.55
CA LYS A 96 -6.14 12.05 -16.83
C LYS A 96 -7.07 13.28 -16.95
N SER A 97 -6.49 14.48 -16.85
CA SER A 97 -7.22 15.75 -16.94
C SER A 97 -7.91 15.98 -18.30
N ASP A 98 -7.48 15.27 -19.33
CA ASP A 98 -8.07 15.27 -20.68
C ASP A 98 -9.28 14.32 -20.81
N GLY A 99 -9.65 13.60 -19.74
CA GLY A 99 -10.73 12.62 -19.73
C GLY A 99 -10.35 11.28 -20.35
N THR A 100 -9.07 11.06 -20.69
CA THR A 100 -8.55 9.76 -21.11
C THR A 100 -8.11 8.94 -19.91
N PHE A 101 -8.07 7.61 -20.06
CA PHE A 101 -7.59 6.71 -19.02
C PHE A 101 -6.18 6.24 -19.33
N GLU A 102 -5.34 6.15 -18.30
CA GLU A 102 -4.06 5.46 -18.41
C GLU A 102 -4.30 3.99 -18.80
N THR A 103 -3.64 3.53 -19.85
CA THR A 103 -3.66 2.11 -20.23
C THR A 103 -2.55 1.35 -19.51
N ALA A 104 -2.68 0.02 -19.43
CA ALA A 104 -1.64 -0.84 -18.86
C ALA A 104 -0.29 -0.66 -19.59
N ASP A 105 -0.33 -0.52 -20.92
CA ASP A 105 0.84 -0.24 -21.75
C ASP A 105 1.50 1.10 -21.41
N ASP A 106 0.71 2.13 -21.09
CA ASP A 106 1.25 3.44 -20.67
C ASP A 106 2.00 3.29 -19.34
N ILE A 107 1.43 2.51 -18.41
CA ILE A 107 2.01 2.27 -17.08
C ILE A 107 3.29 1.43 -17.16
N GLU A 108 3.34 0.47 -18.08
CA GLU A 108 4.54 -0.35 -18.31
C GLU A 108 5.68 0.44 -18.96
N LYS A 109 5.35 1.41 -19.81
CA LYS A 109 6.32 2.29 -20.48
C LYS A 109 6.75 3.49 -19.63
N MET A 110 6.23 3.64 -18.41
CA MET A 110 6.62 4.71 -17.51
C MET A 110 8.12 4.62 -17.17
N THR A 111 8.76 5.77 -17.15
CA THR A 111 10.09 5.89 -16.54
C THR A 111 10.02 5.55 -15.05
N LEU A 112 11.13 5.14 -14.43
CA LEU A 112 11.18 4.80 -13.00
C LEU A 112 10.64 5.92 -12.11
N TRP A 113 10.88 7.18 -12.46
CA TRP A 113 10.37 8.33 -11.71
C TRP A 113 8.85 8.48 -11.83
N GLN A 114 8.31 8.35 -13.04
CA GLN A 114 6.86 8.36 -13.26
C GLN A 114 6.18 7.20 -12.54
N LYS A 115 6.79 6.01 -12.59
CA LYS A 115 6.32 4.82 -11.88
C LYS A 115 6.33 5.02 -10.38
N PHE A 116 7.38 5.65 -9.83
CA PHE A 116 7.43 6.01 -8.41
C PHE A 116 6.31 6.98 -8.02
N GLN A 117 6.11 8.06 -8.78
CA GLN A 117 5.02 9.01 -8.53
C GLN A 117 3.64 8.34 -8.61
N TRP A 118 3.45 7.46 -9.59
CA TRP A 118 2.24 6.66 -9.75
C TRP A 118 2.00 5.76 -8.54
N SER A 119 3.04 5.04 -8.07
CA SER A 119 2.98 4.17 -6.89
C SER A 119 2.67 4.95 -5.60
N VAL A 120 3.28 6.13 -5.42
CA VAL A 120 2.97 7.03 -4.30
C VAL A 120 1.51 7.45 -4.33
N SER A 121 1.02 7.89 -5.49
CA SER A 121 -0.36 8.30 -5.68
C SER A 121 -1.34 7.14 -5.43
N LEU A 122 -1.01 5.93 -5.88
CA LEU A 122 -1.83 4.74 -5.67
C LEU A 122 -1.89 4.34 -4.19
N LEU A 123 -0.75 4.39 -3.49
CA LEU A 123 -0.69 4.01 -2.07
C LEU A 123 -1.32 5.05 -1.15
N THR A 124 -1.35 6.33 -1.54
CA THR A 124 -1.85 7.43 -0.68
C THR A 124 -3.31 7.79 -0.93
N THR A 125 -3.87 7.45 -2.10
CA THR A 125 -5.26 7.79 -2.44
C THR A 125 -6.21 6.70 -1.96
N MET A 126 -7.36 7.08 -1.37
CA MET A 126 -8.41 6.11 -1.05
C MET A 126 -9.05 5.57 -2.33
N ARG A 127 -9.27 4.25 -2.38
CA ARG A 127 -9.84 3.53 -3.52
C ARG A 127 -11.10 4.24 -4.04
N GLY A 128 -11.11 4.59 -5.33
CA GLY A 128 -12.27 5.18 -6.01
C GLY A 128 -12.20 6.68 -6.31
N ILE A 129 -11.31 7.46 -5.68
CA ILE A 129 -11.11 8.87 -6.05
C ILE A 129 -10.00 8.94 -7.10
N GLY A 130 -10.35 9.19 -8.36
CA GLY A 130 -9.41 9.32 -9.48
C GLY A 130 -8.79 8.01 -9.99
N TRP A 131 -8.97 6.90 -9.28
CA TRP A 131 -8.53 5.54 -9.64
C TRP A 131 -9.73 4.63 -9.85
N ASN A 132 -9.80 3.92 -10.99
CA ASN A 132 -10.89 2.98 -11.30
C ASN A 132 -12.27 3.51 -10.93
N TRP A 133 -12.65 4.58 -11.60
CA TRP A 133 -13.96 5.20 -11.48
C TRP A 133 -15.07 4.25 -11.96
N ARG A 134 -15.66 3.51 -11.02
CA ARG A 134 -16.91 2.78 -11.23
C ARG A 134 -17.82 2.96 -10.01
N VAL A 135 -18.40 4.15 -9.89
CA VAL A 135 -19.54 4.37 -8.99
C VAL A 135 -20.81 4.07 -9.78
N LYS A 136 -21.83 3.50 -9.13
CA LYS A 136 -23.05 2.94 -9.75
C LYS A 136 -23.86 3.93 -10.61
N ASN A 137 -23.47 5.21 -10.69
CA ASN A 137 -24.18 6.28 -11.40
C ASN A 137 -23.26 7.10 -12.32
N VAL A 138 -22.19 6.51 -12.88
CA VAL A 138 -21.37 7.24 -13.84
C VAL A 138 -21.13 6.47 -15.13
N ASP A 139 -21.43 7.15 -16.23
CA ASP A 139 -21.51 6.65 -17.60
C ASP A 139 -20.17 6.39 -18.29
N LYS A 140 -19.05 6.89 -17.74
CA LYS A 140 -17.72 6.79 -18.37
C LYS A 140 -16.86 5.68 -17.74
N VAL A 141 -17.12 4.44 -18.11
CA VAL A 141 -16.25 3.30 -17.77
C VAL A 141 -15.43 2.90 -19.01
N PRO A 142 -14.11 2.68 -18.90
CA PRO A 142 -13.29 2.16 -19.99
C PRO A 142 -13.88 0.85 -20.56
N LYS A 143 -14.00 0.75 -21.89
CA LYS A 143 -14.66 -0.40 -22.56
C LYS A 143 -14.04 -1.77 -22.21
N HIS A 144 -12.74 -1.81 -21.89
CA HIS A 144 -12.04 -3.05 -21.49
C HIS A 144 -12.36 -3.48 -20.04
N LEU A 145 -12.88 -2.58 -19.21
CA LEU A 145 -13.44 -2.88 -17.87
C LEU A 145 -14.97 -3.04 -17.92
N SER A 146 -15.60 -2.79 -19.07
CA SER A 146 -17.02 -3.03 -19.27
C SER A 146 -17.23 -4.54 -19.39
N ARG A 147 -17.86 -5.13 -18.37
CA ARG A 147 -18.37 -6.50 -18.47
C ARG A 147 -19.40 -6.53 -19.61
N ARG A 148 -19.28 -7.54 -20.48
CA ARG A 148 -20.46 -8.08 -21.15
C ARG A 148 -21.49 -8.51 -20.11
#